data_AF-A0A833M159-F1
#
_entry.id   AF-A0A833M159-F1
#
_cell.length_a   1.000
_cell.length_b   1.000
_cell.length_c   1.000
_cell.angle_alpha   90.00
_cell.angle_beta   90.00
_cell.angle_gamma   90.00
#
_symmetry.space_group_name_H-M   'P 1'
#
loop_
_entity.id
_entity.type
_entity.pdbx_description
1 polymer ?
#
loop_
_entity_poly.entity_id
_entity_poly.type
_entity_poly.pdbx_seq_one_letter_code
_entity_poly.pdbx_strand_id
1 'polypeptide(L)'
;MTDLRSRLGRPGDALAGAAGLAAAVGFLALAVSRRLNFDEALALRAGVLELAHFDGAPPFLMPWTLALGALARLVPEPGSLFLVARLATAGVLLALLVAASRACGLIGARLAFAVAYTLVLRSFVAHGLEFRYDAALLGGLLTAAVALADPSRLRPALAGVAVAVLALHHLKGAVLALAVGLWAWLRLRDAIGGRRRFATGLGIALAIWFALVTVLGLGGRWLATVQGWVVLARGTRRVPLAEAIGPAMLGDLAWWTLVAVGLVSAVLALRKGGLAAGESASLLLGCGSLALVVLHPHPWPYLLAVPAPFLAIALAHRLPPRAERGAVVVWAAAAALAIGVQ
;
A
#
# COMPACT_ATOMS: atom_id res chain seq x y z
N MET A 1 -10.33 26.02 34.05
CA MET A 1 -11.14 26.35 32.85
C MET A 1 -10.34 26.04 31.60
N THR A 2 -10.50 24.84 31.04
CA THR A 2 -9.92 24.47 29.74
C THR A 2 -10.61 25.26 28.62
N ASP A 3 -9.84 26.10 27.94
CA ASP A 3 -10.27 27.02 26.89
C ASP A 3 -11.07 26.31 25.78
N LEU A 4 -12.33 26.71 25.58
CA LEU A 4 -13.22 26.22 24.52
C LEU A 4 -12.63 26.42 23.11
N ARG A 5 -11.70 27.37 22.94
CA ARG A 5 -10.93 27.55 21.69
C ARG A 5 -9.93 26.43 21.40
N SER A 6 -9.55 25.63 22.41
CA SER A 6 -8.71 24.44 22.21
C SER A 6 -9.52 23.23 21.70
N ARG A 7 -10.85 23.24 21.89
CA ARG A 7 -11.76 22.17 21.46
C ARG A 7 -12.42 22.47 20.11
N LEU A 8 -12.66 23.74 19.80
CA LEU A 8 -13.02 24.19 18.47
C LEU A 8 -11.76 24.22 17.62
N GLY A 9 -11.51 23.13 16.89
CA GLY A 9 -10.36 23.00 15.99
C GLY A 9 -10.14 24.26 15.17
N ARG A 10 -8.88 24.65 14.96
CA ARG A 10 -8.54 25.90 14.28
C ARG A 10 -9.18 25.87 12.87
N PRO A 11 -9.68 26.99 12.33
CA PRO A 11 -10.34 27.02 11.02
C PRO A 11 -9.50 26.40 9.88
N GLY A 12 -8.16 26.46 9.98
CA GLY A 12 -7.26 25.79 9.04
C GLY A 12 -7.27 24.26 9.11
N ASP A 13 -7.59 23.67 10.27
CA ASP A 13 -7.73 22.22 10.44
C ASP A 13 -9.06 21.72 9.84
N ALA A 14 -10.12 22.55 9.91
CA ALA A 14 -11.40 22.25 9.28
C ALA A 14 -11.30 22.26 7.74
N LEU A 15 -10.64 23.27 7.17
CA LEU A 15 -10.36 23.34 5.73
C LEU A 15 -9.51 22.17 5.26
N ALA A 16 -8.45 21.82 6.01
CA ALA A 16 -7.61 20.67 5.70
C ALA A 16 -8.38 19.35 5.77
N GLY A 17 -9.25 19.19 6.79
CA GLY A 17 -10.13 18.03 6.91
C GLY A 17 -11.11 17.90 5.74
N ALA A 18 -11.74 19.00 5.32
CA ALA A 18 -12.63 19.03 4.17
C ALA A 18 -11.90 18.71 2.86
N ALA A 19 -10.68 19.23 2.68
CA ALA A 19 -9.80 18.94 1.56
C ALA A 19 -9.43 17.44 1.47
N GLY A 20 -8.99 16.85 2.59
CA GLY A 20 -8.68 15.42 2.65
C GLY A 20 -9.91 14.55 2.39
N LEU A 21 -11.08 14.97 2.89
CA LEU A 21 -12.36 14.30 2.63
C LEU A 21 -12.75 14.40 1.15
N ALA A 22 -12.61 15.56 0.53
CA ALA A 22 -12.90 15.75 -0.89
C ALA A 22 -12.00 14.87 -1.79
N ALA A 23 -10.70 14.78 -1.47
CA ALA A 23 -9.78 13.89 -2.17
C ALA A 23 -10.16 12.40 -2.00
N ALA A 24 -10.54 12.00 -0.79
CA ALA A 24 -11.05 10.66 -0.49
C ALA A 24 -12.33 10.32 -1.27
N VAL A 25 -13.31 11.25 -1.27
CA VAL A 25 -14.56 11.09 -2.01
C VAL A 25 -14.29 11.04 -3.51
N GLY A 26 -13.41 11.90 -4.04
CA GLY A 26 -12.99 11.88 -5.44
C GLY A 26 -12.33 10.55 -5.82
N PHE A 27 -11.45 10.02 -4.97
CA PHE A 27 -10.82 8.72 -5.17
C PHE A 27 -11.86 7.58 -5.22
N LEU A 28 -12.83 7.58 -4.31
CA LEU A 28 -13.92 6.58 -4.33
C LEU A 28 -14.84 6.76 -5.54
N ALA A 29 -15.14 8.00 -5.93
CA ALA A 29 -15.93 8.30 -7.13
C ALA A 29 -15.23 7.79 -8.40
N LEU A 30 -13.91 7.93 -8.51
CA LEU A 30 -13.11 7.33 -9.58
C LEU A 30 -13.15 5.80 -9.57
N ALA A 31 -13.16 5.18 -8.39
CA ALA A 31 -13.34 3.73 -8.29
C ALA A 31 -14.66 3.29 -8.95
N VAL A 32 -15.72 4.10 -8.83
CA VAL A 32 -17.02 3.83 -9.48
C VAL A 32 -16.98 4.14 -10.97
N SER A 33 -16.42 5.28 -11.38
CA SER A 33 -16.52 5.77 -12.76
C SER A 33 -15.56 5.09 -13.73
N ARG A 34 -14.47 4.50 -13.24
CA ARG A 34 -13.56 3.73 -14.11
C ARG A 34 -14.27 2.50 -14.68
N ARG A 35 -14.19 2.35 -16.00
CA ARG A 35 -14.61 1.10 -16.67
C ARG A 35 -13.85 -0.09 -16.06
N LEU A 36 -14.46 -1.27 -16.04
CA LEU A 36 -13.79 -2.50 -15.64
C LEU A 36 -12.56 -2.69 -16.51
N ASN A 37 -11.38 -2.70 -15.91
CA ASN A 37 -10.17 -2.96 -16.68
C ASN A 37 -10.13 -4.45 -17.02
N PHE A 38 -9.68 -4.75 -18.24
CA PHE A 38 -9.54 -6.11 -18.76
C PHE A 38 -8.80 -7.02 -17.77
N ASP A 39 -7.79 -6.49 -17.06
CA ASP A 39 -7.01 -7.20 -16.06
C ASP A 39 -7.80 -7.63 -14.81
N GLU A 40 -8.80 -6.85 -14.37
CA GLU A 40 -9.64 -7.21 -13.21
C GLU A 40 -10.60 -8.33 -13.58
N ALA A 41 -11.29 -8.20 -14.71
CA ALA A 41 -12.16 -9.24 -15.24
C ALA A 41 -11.37 -10.52 -15.56
N LEU A 42 -10.15 -10.40 -16.06
CA LEU A 42 -9.26 -11.52 -16.35
C LEU A 42 -8.75 -12.20 -15.07
N ALA A 43 -8.30 -11.44 -14.06
CA ALA A 43 -7.85 -11.99 -12.79
C ALA A 43 -8.98 -12.72 -12.06
N LEU A 44 -10.18 -12.15 -12.10
CA LEU A 44 -11.37 -12.74 -11.48
C LEU A 44 -11.85 -13.96 -12.23
N ARG A 45 -11.86 -13.91 -13.56
CA ARG A 45 -12.09 -15.08 -14.41
C ARG A 45 -11.03 -16.15 -14.17
N ALA A 46 -9.76 -15.79 -14.00
CA ALA A 46 -8.70 -16.75 -13.66
C ALA A 46 -8.99 -17.42 -12.32
N GLY A 47 -9.37 -16.66 -11.28
CA GLY A 47 -9.77 -17.23 -9.99
C GLY A 47 -10.97 -18.18 -10.09
N VAL A 48 -11.97 -17.83 -10.90
CA VAL A 48 -13.12 -18.71 -11.18
C VAL A 48 -12.70 -19.97 -11.94
N LEU A 49 -11.92 -19.82 -13.02
CA LEU A 49 -11.45 -20.93 -13.85
C LEU A 49 -10.57 -21.90 -13.03
N GLU A 50 -9.75 -21.37 -12.14
CA GLU A 50 -8.94 -22.15 -11.22
C GLU A 50 -9.81 -22.95 -10.24
N LEU A 51 -10.76 -22.31 -9.54
CA LEU A 51 -11.63 -23.00 -8.58
C LEU A 51 -12.62 -23.97 -9.22
N ALA A 52 -12.95 -23.77 -10.49
CA ALA A 52 -13.77 -24.68 -11.28
C ALA A 52 -12.95 -25.76 -12.01
N HIS A 53 -11.64 -25.82 -11.78
CA HIS A 53 -10.74 -26.85 -12.29
C HIS A 53 -10.69 -26.95 -13.82
N PHE A 54 -10.80 -25.83 -14.54
CA PHE A 54 -10.67 -25.84 -16.00
C PHE A 54 -9.22 -26.16 -16.44
N ASP A 55 -9.09 -27.01 -17.44
CA ASP A 55 -7.81 -27.30 -18.09
C ASP A 55 -7.33 -26.08 -18.88
N GLY A 56 -6.10 -25.63 -18.61
CA GLY A 56 -5.52 -24.43 -19.22
C GLY A 56 -5.77 -23.11 -18.46
N ALA A 57 -6.28 -23.18 -17.23
CA ALA A 57 -6.34 -22.00 -16.35
C ALA A 57 -4.93 -21.38 -16.18
N PRO A 58 -4.81 -20.04 -16.24
CA PRO A 58 -3.51 -19.40 -16.07
C PRO A 58 -3.08 -19.57 -14.60
N PRO A 59 -1.78 -19.84 -14.32
CA PRO A 59 -1.32 -20.31 -13.01
C PRO A 59 -1.25 -19.17 -11.96
N PHE A 60 -2.30 -18.37 -11.80
CA PHE A 60 -2.36 -17.24 -10.86
C PHE A 60 -3.08 -17.65 -9.58
N LEU A 61 -2.36 -18.27 -8.65
CA LEU A 61 -2.89 -18.65 -7.34
C LEU A 61 -2.50 -17.64 -6.27
N MET A 62 -3.29 -16.57 -6.21
CA MET A 62 -3.16 -15.52 -5.19
C MET A 62 -4.35 -15.58 -4.22
N PRO A 63 -4.13 -15.35 -2.90
CA PRO A 63 -5.19 -15.52 -1.91
C PRO A 63 -6.47 -14.74 -2.18
N TRP A 64 -6.32 -13.47 -2.57
CA TRP A 64 -7.45 -12.59 -2.82
C TRP A 64 -8.18 -12.90 -4.13
N THR A 65 -7.44 -13.32 -5.16
CA THR A 65 -8.01 -13.77 -6.44
C THR A 65 -8.84 -15.04 -6.25
N LEU A 66 -8.36 -15.98 -5.44
CA LEU A 66 -9.10 -17.19 -5.10
C LEU A 66 -10.34 -16.88 -4.24
N ALA A 67 -10.20 -16.04 -3.20
CA ALA A 67 -11.33 -15.64 -2.38
C ALA A 67 -12.45 -14.99 -3.22
N LEU A 68 -12.09 -14.10 -4.16
CA LEU A 68 -13.08 -13.50 -5.05
C LEU A 68 -13.60 -14.47 -6.11
N GLY A 69 -12.80 -15.40 -6.63
CA GLY A 69 -13.29 -16.46 -7.50
C GLY A 69 -14.36 -17.33 -6.80
N ALA A 70 -14.17 -17.61 -5.51
CA ALA A 70 -15.15 -18.35 -4.71
C ALA A 70 -16.44 -17.54 -4.53
N LEU A 71 -16.33 -16.24 -4.21
CA LEU A 71 -17.48 -15.35 -4.08
C LEU A 71 -18.22 -15.14 -5.41
N ALA A 72 -17.51 -15.08 -6.53
CA ALA A 72 -18.08 -14.92 -7.86
C ALA A 72 -19.00 -16.07 -8.26
N ARG A 73 -18.77 -17.27 -7.71
CA ARG A 73 -19.65 -18.44 -7.91
C ARG A 73 -20.95 -18.38 -7.12
N LEU A 74 -21.04 -17.49 -6.12
CA LEU A 74 -22.19 -17.35 -5.23
C LEU A 74 -23.13 -16.20 -5.64
N VAL A 75 -22.77 -15.42 -6.66
CA VAL A 75 -23.51 -14.24 -7.10
C VAL A 75 -24.03 -14.40 -8.54
N PRO A 76 -25.28 -13.98 -8.84
CA PRO A 76 -25.85 -14.09 -10.19
C PRO A 76 -25.19 -13.17 -11.23
N GLU A 77 -24.70 -12.01 -10.81
CA GLU A 77 -24.09 -10.99 -11.67
C GLU A 77 -22.65 -10.67 -11.24
N PRO A 78 -21.65 -11.34 -11.83
CA PRO A 78 -20.24 -11.12 -11.48
C PRO A 78 -19.76 -9.68 -11.66
N GLY A 79 -20.38 -8.91 -12.57
CA GLY A 79 -20.07 -7.50 -12.79
C GLY A 79 -20.31 -6.61 -11.55
N SER A 80 -21.38 -6.87 -10.79
CA SER A 80 -21.68 -6.13 -9.56
C SER A 80 -20.68 -6.43 -8.44
N LEU A 81 -20.22 -7.69 -8.35
CA LEU A 81 -19.17 -8.09 -7.41
C LEU A 81 -17.86 -7.34 -7.67
N PHE A 82 -17.53 -7.03 -8.92
CA PHE A 82 -16.32 -6.29 -9.26
C PHE A 82 -16.36 -4.85 -8.77
N LEU A 83 -17.50 -4.17 -8.95
CA LEU A 83 -17.69 -2.83 -8.41
C LEU A 83 -17.59 -2.83 -6.89
N VAL A 84 -18.24 -3.80 -6.22
CA VAL A 84 -18.18 -3.93 -4.75
C VAL A 84 -16.77 -4.24 -4.27
N ALA A 85 -16.07 -5.20 -4.89
CA ALA A 85 -14.71 -5.57 -4.51
C ALA A 85 -13.73 -4.41 -4.70
N ARG A 86 -13.90 -3.63 -5.77
CA ARG A 86 -13.11 -2.43 -6.04
C ARG A 86 -13.36 -1.36 -4.99
N LEU A 87 -14.62 -1.03 -4.70
CA LEU A 87 -14.97 -0.04 -3.67
C LEU A 87 -14.52 -0.46 -2.29
N ALA A 88 -14.67 -1.73 -1.95
CA ALA A 88 -14.17 -2.29 -0.70
C ALA A 88 -12.65 -2.16 -0.62
N THR A 89 -11.92 -2.48 -1.69
CA THR A 89 -10.45 -2.37 -1.73
C THR A 89 -9.98 -0.93 -1.62
N ALA A 90 -10.56 -0.03 -2.42
CA ALA A 90 -10.25 1.40 -2.36
C ALA A 90 -10.56 1.98 -0.97
N GLY A 91 -11.70 1.62 -0.38
CA GLY A 91 -12.10 2.03 0.96
C GLY A 91 -11.16 1.49 2.05
N VAL A 92 -10.79 0.21 1.99
CA VAL A 92 -9.85 -0.42 2.92
C VAL A 92 -8.47 0.21 2.80
N LEU A 93 -7.96 0.42 1.58
CA LEU A 93 -6.67 1.06 1.37
C LEU A 93 -6.64 2.50 1.89
N LEU A 94 -7.71 3.26 1.66
CA LEU A 94 -7.85 4.61 2.20
C LEU A 94 -7.89 4.60 3.73
N ALA A 95 -8.66 3.69 4.34
CA ALA A 95 -8.72 3.53 5.79
C ALA A 95 -7.35 3.15 6.37
N LEU A 96 -6.63 2.23 5.74
CA LEU A 96 -5.29 1.83 6.12
C LEU A 96 -4.27 2.95 5.91
N LEU A 97 -4.40 3.76 4.85
CA LEU A 97 -3.55 4.95 4.62
C LEU A 97 -3.71 5.97 5.74
N VAL A 98 -4.96 6.26 6.13
CA VAL A 98 -5.25 7.15 7.26
C VAL A 98 -4.73 6.56 8.56
N ALA A 99 -4.95 5.26 8.81
CA ALA A 99 -4.48 4.58 10.01
C ALA A 99 -2.95 4.57 10.10
N ALA A 100 -2.24 4.26 9.01
CA ALA A 100 -0.79 4.28 8.92
C ALA A 100 -0.23 5.68 9.16
N SER A 101 -0.81 6.69 8.51
CA SER A 101 -0.41 8.10 8.70
C SER A 101 -0.56 8.54 10.16
N ARG A 102 -1.67 8.18 10.81
CA ARG A 102 -1.90 8.45 12.24
C ARG A 102 -0.95 7.67 13.14
N ALA A 103 -0.69 6.40 12.85
CA ALA A 103 0.26 5.58 13.59
C ALA A 103 1.69 6.17 13.50
N CYS A 104 2.04 6.77 12.36
CA CYS A 104 3.27 7.52 12.17
C CYS A 104 3.29 8.89 12.89
N GLY A 105 2.21 9.29 13.57
CA GLY A 105 2.14 10.51 14.38
C GLY A 105 1.62 11.73 13.62
N LEU A 106 1.02 11.56 12.44
CA LEU A 106 0.39 12.67 11.71
C LEU A 106 -1.03 12.94 12.21
N ILE A 107 -1.35 14.21 12.41
CA ILE A 107 -2.67 14.70 12.81
C ILE A 107 -3.03 15.97 12.02
N GLY A 108 -4.32 16.34 12.01
CA GLY A 108 -4.81 17.58 11.41
C GLY A 108 -4.36 17.78 9.96
N ALA A 109 -3.81 18.96 9.67
CA ALA A 109 -3.36 19.34 8.33
C ALA A 109 -2.30 18.41 7.73
N ARG A 110 -1.36 17.88 8.53
CA ARG A 110 -0.32 16.97 8.03
C ARG A 110 -0.87 15.62 7.61
N LEU A 111 -1.87 15.12 8.34
CA LEU A 111 -2.58 13.91 7.96
C LEU A 111 -3.33 14.11 6.64
N ALA A 112 -4.09 15.21 6.54
CA ALA A 112 -4.80 15.55 5.31
C ALA A 112 -3.86 15.72 4.12
N PHE A 113 -2.70 16.37 4.32
CA PHE A 113 -1.65 16.48 3.32
C PHE A 113 -1.16 15.12 2.87
N ALA A 114 -0.71 14.25 3.78
CA ALA A 114 -0.14 12.95 3.41
C ALA A 114 -1.13 12.11 2.60
N VAL A 115 -2.41 12.12 2.99
CA VAL A 115 -3.48 11.44 2.26
C VAL A 115 -3.68 12.08 0.89
N ALA A 116 -4.00 13.37 0.82
CA ALA A 116 -4.29 14.06 -0.45
C ALA A 116 -3.11 13.97 -1.43
N TYR A 117 -1.89 14.17 -0.94
CA TYR A 117 -0.68 14.11 -1.73
C TYR A 117 -0.40 12.72 -2.29
N THR A 118 -0.71 11.66 -1.54
CA THR A 118 -0.66 10.28 -2.06
C THR A 118 -1.66 10.10 -3.20
N LEU A 119 -2.88 10.63 -3.05
CA LEU A 119 -3.97 10.50 -4.01
C LEU A 119 -3.80 11.34 -5.29
N VAL A 120 -2.85 12.29 -5.34
CA VAL A 120 -2.53 13.05 -6.56
C VAL A 120 -1.61 12.26 -7.49
N LEU A 121 -0.83 11.30 -6.97
CA LEU A 121 0.12 10.55 -7.78
C LEU A 121 -0.62 9.65 -8.77
N ARG A 122 -0.41 9.86 -10.08
CA ARG A 122 -1.15 9.12 -11.11
C ARG A 122 -0.93 7.62 -11.04
N SER A 123 0.30 7.15 -10.79
CA SER A 123 0.58 5.73 -10.61
C SER A 123 -0.22 5.13 -9.45
N PHE A 124 -0.39 5.88 -8.35
CA PHE A 124 -1.19 5.44 -7.20
C PHE A 124 -2.67 5.40 -7.54
N VAL A 125 -3.22 6.43 -8.18
CA VAL A 125 -4.63 6.43 -8.60
C VAL A 125 -4.90 5.29 -9.58
N ALA A 126 -4.02 5.10 -10.56
CA ALA A 126 -4.22 4.09 -11.57
C ALA A 126 -4.24 2.66 -11.01
N HIS A 127 -3.52 2.37 -9.92
CA HIS A 127 -3.31 1.01 -9.43
C HIS A 127 -3.89 0.75 -8.03
N GLY A 128 -4.04 1.79 -7.21
CA GLY A 128 -4.71 1.74 -5.92
C GLY A 128 -6.24 1.66 -6.03
N LEU A 129 -6.79 1.97 -7.20
CA LEU A 129 -8.19 1.76 -7.53
C LEU A 129 -8.48 0.37 -8.09
N GLU A 130 -7.48 -0.33 -8.62
CA GLU A 130 -7.70 -1.61 -9.28
C GLU A 130 -7.69 -2.76 -8.26
N PHE A 131 -8.65 -3.68 -8.38
CA PHE A 131 -8.61 -4.92 -7.61
C PHE A 131 -7.50 -5.82 -8.16
N ARG A 132 -6.25 -5.57 -7.73
CA ARG A 132 -5.06 -6.28 -8.18
C ARG A 132 -4.18 -6.71 -7.01
N TYR A 133 -3.23 -7.57 -7.31
CA TYR A 133 -2.26 -8.05 -6.33
C TYR A 133 -1.42 -6.92 -5.69
N ASP A 134 -1.23 -5.81 -6.41
CA ASP A 134 -0.53 -4.65 -5.87
C ASP A 134 -1.31 -3.98 -4.74
N ALA A 135 -2.66 -4.03 -4.76
CA ALA A 135 -3.50 -3.50 -3.69
C ALA A 135 -3.31 -4.27 -2.37
N ALA A 136 -3.17 -5.59 -2.44
CA ALA A 136 -2.92 -6.40 -1.25
C ALA A 136 -1.47 -6.27 -0.74
N LEU A 137 -0.49 -6.12 -1.63
CA LEU A 137 0.88 -5.76 -1.25
C LEU A 137 0.88 -4.40 -0.52
N LEU A 138 0.21 -3.40 -1.08
CA LEU A 138 0.08 -2.08 -0.47
C LEU A 138 -0.66 -2.15 0.88
N GLY A 139 -1.76 -2.88 0.97
CA GLY A 139 -2.51 -3.10 2.21
C GLY A 139 -1.66 -3.78 3.29
N GLY A 140 -0.84 -4.77 2.90
CA GLY A 140 0.14 -5.41 3.78
C GLY A 140 1.18 -4.42 4.31
N LEU A 141 1.73 -3.55 3.46
CA LEU A 141 2.71 -2.54 3.87
C LEU A 141 2.11 -1.43 4.73
N LEU A 142 0.89 -0.98 4.43
CA LEU A 142 0.18 0.00 5.26
C LEU A 142 -0.14 -0.60 6.64
N THR A 143 -0.53 -1.87 6.69
CA THR A 143 -0.71 -2.60 7.95
C THR A 143 0.61 -2.74 8.71
N ALA A 144 1.72 -3.01 8.00
CA ALA A 144 3.04 -3.02 8.59
C ALA A 144 3.42 -1.65 9.16
N ALA A 145 3.12 -0.54 8.47
CA ALA A 145 3.33 0.80 8.99
C ALA A 145 2.57 1.03 10.30
N VAL A 146 1.28 0.65 10.36
CA VAL A 146 0.48 0.70 11.60
C VAL A 146 1.13 -0.11 12.72
N ALA A 147 1.64 -1.29 12.40
CA ALA A 147 2.23 -2.18 13.38
C ALA A 147 3.62 -1.74 13.86
N LEU A 148 4.38 -1.01 13.04
CA LEU A 148 5.79 -0.65 13.25
C LEU A 148 6.03 0.79 13.73
N ALA A 149 5.08 1.70 13.54
CA ALA A 149 5.31 3.13 13.72
C ALA A 149 5.54 3.57 15.18
N ASP A 150 4.97 2.85 16.16
CA ASP A 150 5.13 3.15 17.59
C ASP A 150 5.78 1.97 18.34
N PRO A 151 7.06 2.09 18.74
CA PRO A 151 7.79 1.10 19.53
C PRO A 151 7.10 0.69 20.84
N SER A 152 6.40 1.63 21.49
CA SER A 152 5.73 1.41 22.79
C SER A 152 4.41 0.65 22.65
N ARG A 153 3.82 0.70 21.46
CA ARG A 153 2.54 0.07 21.11
C ARG A 153 2.67 -0.92 19.96
N LEU A 154 3.89 -1.41 19.69
CA LEU A 154 4.13 -2.44 18.69
C LEU A 154 3.06 -3.51 18.89
N ARG A 155 2.40 -3.88 17.80
CA ARG A 155 1.42 -4.97 17.78
C ARG A 155 2.12 -6.17 17.14
N PRO A 156 2.99 -6.91 17.86
CA PRO A 156 3.82 -7.94 17.25
C PRO A 156 3.03 -8.94 16.42
N ALA A 157 1.85 -9.37 16.90
CA ALA A 157 0.98 -10.27 16.16
C ALA A 157 0.52 -9.66 14.82
N LEU A 158 0.12 -8.39 14.81
CA LEU A 158 -0.27 -7.70 13.58
C LEU A 158 0.91 -7.53 12.62
N ALA A 159 2.12 -7.25 13.13
CA ALA A 159 3.33 -7.22 12.31
C ALA A 159 3.62 -8.60 11.70
N GLY A 160 3.45 -9.68 12.45
CA GLY A 160 3.59 -11.05 11.95
C GLY A 160 2.58 -11.37 10.85
N VAL A 161 1.30 -10.99 11.05
CA VAL A 161 0.25 -11.12 10.02
C VAL A 161 0.60 -10.31 8.77
N ALA A 162 1.03 -9.06 8.91
CA ALA A 162 1.41 -8.23 7.78
C ALA A 162 2.58 -8.84 6.98
N VAL A 163 3.59 -9.36 7.67
CA VAL A 163 4.72 -10.08 7.04
C VAL A 163 4.23 -11.33 6.30
N ALA A 164 3.34 -12.12 6.89
CA ALA A 164 2.75 -13.28 6.24
C ALA A 164 2.00 -12.90 4.95
N VAL A 165 1.13 -11.88 5.05
CA VAL A 165 0.37 -11.38 3.90
C VAL A 165 1.31 -10.93 2.80
N LEU A 166 2.35 -10.16 3.11
CA LEU A 166 3.35 -9.73 2.12
C LEU A 166 4.08 -10.92 1.49
N ALA A 167 4.51 -11.89 2.28
CA ALA A 167 5.27 -13.05 1.81
C ALA A 167 4.47 -13.96 0.88
N LEU A 168 3.18 -14.13 1.17
CA LEU A 168 2.30 -15.03 0.42
C LEU A 168 1.77 -14.43 -0.89
N HIS A 169 1.85 -13.12 -1.04
CA HIS A 169 1.10 -12.44 -2.09
C HIS A 169 1.82 -12.36 -3.44
N HIS A 170 3.14 -12.10 -3.44
CA HIS A 170 3.95 -12.03 -4.67
C HIS A 170 5.46 -12.08 -4.34
N LEU A 171 6.33 -12.40 -5.31
CA LEU A 171 7.80 -12.44 -5.11
C LEU A 171 8.36 -11.09 -4.58
N LYS A 172 7.85 -9.97 -5.11
CA LYS A 172 8.14 -8.62 -4.62
C LYS A 172 7.75 -8.46 -3.15
N GLY A 173 6.60 -9.02 -2.78
CA GLY A 173 6.09 -9.04 -1.42
C GLY A 173 6.98 -9.84 -0.48
N ALA A 174 7.57 -10.96 -0.92
CA ALA A 174 8.53 -11.73 -0.12
C ALA A 174 9.80 -10.93 0.23
N VAL A 175 10.33 -10.15 -0.71
CA VAL A 175 11.50 -9.27 -0.44
C VAL A 175 11.14 -8.21 0.61
N LEU A 176 9.97 -7.57 0.47
CA LEU A 176 9.51 -6.59 1.46
C LEU A 176 9.17 -7.25 2.81
N ALA A 177 8.56 -8.43 2.80
CA ALA A 177 8.26 -9.21 3.99
C ALA A 177 9.52 -9.52 4.78
N LEU A 178 10.61 -9.87 4.11
CA LEU A 178 11.91 -10.08 4.75
C LEU A 178 12.44 -8.80 5.40
N ALA A 179 12.42 -7.67 4.68
CA ALA A 179 12.87 -6.39 5.20
C ALA A 179 12.05 -5.93 6.41
N VAL A 180 10.72 -5.95 6.28
CA VAL A 180 9.75 -5.61 7.33
C VAL A 180 9.87 -6.56 8.52
N GLY A 181 9.97 -7.87 8.26
CA GLY A 181 10.06 -8.91 9.28
C GLY A 181 11.37 -8.83 10.05
N LEU A 182 12.50 -8.65 9.38
CA LEU A 182 13.81 -8.46 10.02
C LEU A 182 13.80 -7.20 10.90
N TRP A 183 13.27 -6.09 10.39
CA TRP A 183 13.15 -4.86 11.16
C TRP A 183 12.28 -5.03 12.42
N ALA A 184 11.09 -5.63 12.25
CA ALA A 184 10.19 -5.94 13.36
C ALA A 184 10.87 -6.83 14.41
N TRP A 185 11.56 -7.87 13.96
CA TRP A 185 12.23 -8.84 14.82
C TRP A 185 13.37 -8.22 15.62
N LEU A 186 14.19 -7.38 14.99
CA LEU A 186 15.27 -6.65 15.64
C LEU A 186 14.74 -5.67 16.70
N ARG A 187 13.60 -5.03 16.45
CA ARG A 187 12.93 -4.15 17.43
C ARG A 187 12.36 -4.91 18.62
N LEU A 188 12.05 -6.19 18.46
CA LEU A 188 11.54 -7.06 19.52
C LEU A 188 12.66 -7.83 20.25
N ARG A 189 13.94 -7.46 20.05
CA ARG A 189 15.07 -8.31 20.45
C ARG A 189 15.10 -8.66 21.94
N ASP A 190 14.72 -7.72 22.78
CA ASP A 190 14.78 -7.82 24.23
C ASP A 190 13.43 -8.25 24.85
N ALA A 191 12.41 -8.50 24.01
CA ALA A 191 11.04 -8.79 24.44
C ALA A 191 10.58 -10.19 23.96
N ILE A 192 10.90 -11.24 24.74
CA ILE A 192 10.55 -12.64 24.42
C ILE A 192 9.04 -12.80 24.14
N GLY A 193 8.18 -12.20 24.97
CA GLY A 193 6.72 -12.21 24.76
C GLY A 193 6.29 -11.51 23.46
N GLY A 194 7.01 -10.47 23.04
CA GLY A 194 6.82 -9.79 21.77
C GLY A 194 7.18 -10.67 20.58
N ARG A 195 8.35 -11.33 20.61
CA ARG A 195 8.77 -12.29 19.57
C ARG A 195 7.79 -13.46 19.42
N ARG A 196 7.30 -14.01 20.55
CA ARG A 196 6.27 -15.07 20.53
C ARG A 196 5.00 -14.59 19.84
N ARG A 197 4.47 -13.42 20.21
CA ARG A 197 3.27 -12.85 19.57
C ARG A 197 3.47 -12.59 18.07
N PHE A 198 4.64 -12.14 17.66
CA PHE A 198 4.99 -11.98 16.24
C PHE A 198 4.98 -13.32 15.50
N ALA A 199 5.65 -14.33 16.05
CA ALA A 199 5.68 -15.68 15.48
C ALA A 199 4.27 -16.31 15.42
N THR A 200 3.43 -16.08 16.43
CA THR A 200 2.03 -16.54 16.45
C THR A 200 1.22 -15.87 15.33
N GLY A 201 1.32 -14.55 15.16
CA GLY A 201 0.60 -13.85 14.09
C GLY A 201 1.03 -14.31 12.69
N LEU A 202 2.34 -14.46 12.48
CA LEU A 202 2.92 -15.02 11.25
C LEU A 202 2.42 -16.45 11.01
N GLY A 203 2.53 -17.31 12.02
CA GLY A 203 2.16 -18.72 11.94
C GLY A 203 0.67 -18.93 11.66
N ILE A 204 -0.22 -18.20 12.33
CA ILE A 204 -1.67 -18.29 12.10
C ILE A 204 -2.01 -17.88 10.66
N ALA A 205 -1.48 -16.76 10.18
CA ALA A 205 -1.78 -16.29 8.82
C ALA A 205 -1.26 -17.27 7.74
N LEU A 206 -0.04 -17.81 7.92
CA LEU A 206 0.49 -18.84 7.04
C LEU A 206 -0.36 -20.13 7.10
N ALA A 207 -0.74 -20.57 8.31
CA ALA A 207 -1.54 -21.78 8.49
C ALA A 207 -2.92 -21.67 7.82
N ILE A 208 -3.61 -20.52 7.97
CA ILE A 208 -4.88 -20.25 7.29
C ILE A 208 -4.72 -20.38 5.78
N TRP A 209 -3.65 -19.82 5.22
CA TRP A 209 -3.37 -19.90 3.79
C TRP A 209 -3.10 -21.32 3.32
N PHE A 210 -2.19 -22.04 4.00
CA PHE A 210 -1.88 -23.42 3.63
C PHE A 210 -3.07 -24.36 3.80
N ALA A 211 -3.89 -24.17 4.84
CA ALA A 211 -5.14 -24.89 5.02
C ALA A 211 -6.09 -24.63 3.84
N LEU A 212 -6.25 -23.38 3.42
CA LEU A 212 -7.08 -23.00 2.27
C LEU A 212 -6.60 -23.66 0.98
N VAL A 213 -5.30 -23.56 0.66
CA VAL A 213 -4.70 -24.17 -0.53
C VAL A 213 -4.87 -25.69 -0.52
N THR A 214 -4.75 -26.33 0.66
CA THR A 214 -4.91 -27.78 0.83
C THR A 214 -6.36 -28.21 0.65
N VAL A 215 -7.31 -27.55 1.34
CA VAL A 215 -8.75 -27.86 1.24
C VAL A 215 -9.27 -27.68 -0.18
N LEU A 216 -8.73 -26.72 -0.93
CA LEU A 216 -9.10 -26.47 -2.32
C LEU A 216 -8.35 -27.35 -3.34
N GLY A 217 -7.41 -28.20 -2.90
CA GLY A 217 -6.63 -29.06 -3.80
C GLY A 217 -5.65 -28.30 -4.72
N LEU A 218 -5.29 -27.06 -4.38
CA LEU A 218 -4.51 -26.16 -5.24
C LEU A 218 -2.98 -26.25 -5.01
N GLY A 219 -2.52 -27.17 -4.16
CA GLY A 219 -1.12 -27.25 -3.74
C GLY A 219 -0.13 -27.46 -4.89
N GLY A 220 -0.41 -28.40 -5.80
CA GLY A 220 0.44 -28.68 -6.95
C GLY A 220 0.51 -27.50 -7.94
N ARG A 221 -0.62 -26.85 -8.20
CA ARG A 221 -0.70 -25.66 -9.05
C ARG A 221 0.04 -24.48 -8.39
N TRP A 222 -0.08 -24.29 -7.08
CA TRP A 222 0.60 -23.21 -6.36
C TRP A 222 2.13 -23.37 -6.44
N LEU A 223 2.62 -24.60 -6.25
CA LEU A 223 4.03 -24.90 -6.42
C LEU A 223 4.50 -24.63 -7.86
N ALA A 224 3.70 -25.03 -8.86
CA ALA A 224 3.98 -24.75 -10.27
C ALA A 224 4.02 -23.24 -10.57
N THR A 225 3.12 -22.44 -10.00
CA THR A 225 3.14 -20.97 -10.07
C THR A 225 4.47 -20.43 -9.54
N VAL A 226 4.88 -20.83 -8.33
CA VAL A 226 6.13 -20.38 -7.71
C VAL A 226 7.34 -20.78 -8.56
N GLN A 227 7.38 -22.01 -9.08
CA GLN A 227 8.44 -22.48 -9.97
C GLN A 227 8.49 -21.69 -11.28
N GLY A 228 7.33 -21.45 -11.91
CA GLY A 228 7.22 -20.63 -13.11
C GLY A 228 7.76 -19.22 -12.91
N TRP A 229 7.45 -18.59 -11.77
CA TRP A 229 8.01 -17.29 -11.41
C TRP A 229 9.53 -17.31 -11.28
N VAL A 230 10.11 -18.35 -10.65
CA VAL A 230 11.57 -18.48 -10.52
C VAL A 230 12.23 -18.63 -11.89
N VAL A 231 11.65 -19.43 -12.79
CA VAL A 231 12.15 -19.62 -14.15
C VAL A 231 12.08 -18.30 -14.94
N LEU A 232 10.93 -17.62 -14.92
CA LEU A 232 10.75 -16.31 -15.56
C LEU A 232 11.75 -15.29 -14.99
N ALA A 233 11.89 -15.20 -13.67
CA ALA A 233 12.81 -14.26 -13.03
C ALA A 233 14.28 -14.48 -13.44
N ARG A 234 14.68 -15.74 -13.71
CA ARG A 234 16.03 -16.09 -14.18
C ARG A 234 16.22 -15.85 -15.68
N GLY A 235 15.17 -16.06 -16.48
CA GLY A 235 15.26 -16.01 -17.94
C GLY A 235 15.00 -14.65 -18.58
N THR A 236 14.48 -13.67 -17.83
CA THR A 236 14.04 -12.41 -18.45
C THR A 236 15.13 -11.34 -18.49
N ARG A 237 15.32 -10.73 -19.66
CA ARG A 237 16.23 -9.60 -19.88
C ARG A 237 15.76 -8.37 -19.09
N ARG A 238 16.69 -7.71 -18.40
CA ARG A 238 16.38 -6.46 -17.70
C ARG A 238 16.01 -5.34 -18.67
N VAL A 239 14.95 -4.61 -18.35
CA VAL A 239 14.56 -3.38 -19.06
C VAL A 239 15.21 -2.18 -18.37
N PRO A 240 15.83 -1.25 -19.13
CA PRO A 240 16.40 -0.04 -18.56
C PRO A 240 15.37 0.77 -17.75
N LEU A 241 15.78 1.25 -16.58
CA LEU A 241 14.91 1.99 -15.66
C LEU A 241 14.34 3.25 -16.32
N ALA A 242 15.18 4.00 -17.03
CA ALA A 242 14.78 5.25 -17.70
C ALA A 242 13.66 5.02 -18.73
N GLU A 243 13.70 3.90 -19.46
CA GLU A 243 12.67 3.55 -20.43
C GLU A 243 11.38 3.09 -19.75
N ALA A 244 11.51 2.28 -18.70
CA ALA A 244 10.36 1.62 -18.09
C ALA A 244 9.55 2.53 -17.14
N ILE A 245 10.20 3.41 -16.37
CA ILE A 245 9.52 4.30 -15.41
C ILE A 245 9.69 5.79 -15.71
N GLY A 246 10.63 6.18 -16.58
CA GLY A 246 10.95 7.59 -16.86
C GLY A 246 9.73 8.42 -17.29
N PRO A 247 8.92 7.97 -18.26
CA PRO A 247 7.71 8.71 -18.66
C PRO A 247 6.71 8.92 -17.51
N ALA A 248 6.57 7.93 -16.62
CA ALA A 248 5.69 8.04 -15.46
C ALA A 248 6.25 9.04 -14.43
N MET A 249 7.55 8.97 -14.14
CA MET A 249 8.21 9.94 -13.25
C MET A 249 8.15 11.36 -13.79
N LEU A 250 8.30 11.56 -15.10
CA LEU A 250 8.19 12.88 -15.74
C LEU A 250 6.78 13.45 -15.65
N GLY A 251 5.76 12.61 -15.88
CA GLY A 251 4.36 13.05 -15.74
C GLY A 251 3.97 13.41 -14.30
N ASP A 252 4.73 12.94 -13.31
CA ASP A 252 4.55 13.24 -11.88
C ASP A 252 5.77 14.00 -11.30
N LEU A 253 6.51 14.75 -12.13
CA LEU A 253 7.80 15.36 -11.75
C LEU A 253 7.69 16.28 -10.52
N ALA A 254 6.63 17.09 -10.44
CA ALA A 254 6.39 17.97 -9.30
C ALA A 254 6.20 17.17 -7.99
N TRP A 255 5.60 15.98 -8.09
CA TRP A 255 5.45 15.07 -6.96
C TRP A 255 6.82 14.54 -6.51
N TRP A 256 7.60 13.97 -7.44
CA TRP A 256 8.91 13.41 -7.13
C TRP A 256 9.92 14.45 -6.62
N THR A 257 9.85 15.68 -7.13
CA THR A 257 10.74 16.77 -6.71
C THR A 257 10.54 17.12 -5.24
N LEU A 258 9.29 17.28 -4.81
CA LEU A 258 8.98 17.58 -3.41
C LEU A 258 9.36 16.43 -2.47
N VAL A 259 9.15 15.18 -2.90
CA VAL A 259 9.63 14.02 -2.15
C VAL A 259 11.15 14.04 -2.03
N ALA A 260 11.90 14.34 -3.10
CA ALA A 260 13.35 14.44 -3.05
C ALA A 260 13.80 15.51 -2.03
N VAL A 261 13.18 16.69 -2.03
CA VAL A 261 13.44 17.75 -1.04
C VAL A 261 13.15 17.29 0.39
N GLY A 262 12.03 16.59 0.59
CA GLY A 262 11.67 15.97 1.88
C GLY A 262 12.70 14.95 2.36
N LEU A 263 13.17 14.09 1.45
CA LEU A 263 14.19 13.08 1.74
C LEU A 263 15.53 13.71 2.12
N VAL A 264 15.98 14.75 1.41
CA VAL A 264 17.19 15.50 1.77
C VAL A 264 17.05 16.09 3.18
N SER A 265 15.89 16.67 3.48
CA SER A 265 15.60 17.23 4.81
C SER A 265 15.62 16.17 5.91
N ALA A 266 15.11 14.97 5.63
CA ALA A 266 15.16 13.83 6.55
C ALA A 266 16.59 13.33 6.79
N VAL A 267 17.43 13.27 5.74
CA VAL A 267 18.85 12.92 5.87
C VAL A 267 19.60 13.94 6.74
N LEU A 268 19.32 15.24 6.56
CA LEU A 268 19.91 16.27 7.40
C LEU A 268 19.47 16.16 8.87
N ALA A 269 18.22 15.77 9.12
CA ALA A 269 17.71 15.56 10.48
C ALA A 269 18.31 14.30 11.15
N LEU A 270 18.50 13.21 10.40
CA LEU A 270 19.21 12.03 10.87
C LEU A 270 20.60 12.39 11.41
N ARG A 271 21.33 13.28 10.69
CA ARG A 271 22.67 13.75 11.11
C ARG A 271 22.65 14.61 12.39
N LYS A 272 21.52 15.21 12.75
CA LYS A 272 21.39 16.19 13.85
C LYS A 272 20.79 15.64 15.15
N GLY A 273 20.56 14.33 15.25
CA GLY A 273 19.99 13.74 16.48
C GLY A 273 18.83 12.78 16.25
N GLY A 274 18.55 12.39 15.00
CA GLY A 274 17.64 11.31 14.67
C GLY A 274 16.26 11.76 14.22
N LEU A 275 15.41 10.77 13.90
CA LEU A 275 14.06 10.95 13.41
C LEU A 275 13.05 10.43 14.43
N ALA A 276 11.82 10.95 14.38
CA ALA A 276 10.72 10.35 15.09
C ALA A 276 10.53 8.88 14.63
N ALA A 277 10.04 8.00 15.53
CA ALA A 277 9.88 6.59 15.21
C ALA A 277 8.94 6.35 14.01
N GLY A 278 7.82 7.07 13.96
CA GLY A 278 6.87 7.03 12.86
C GLY A 278 7.45 7.47 11.52
N GLU A 279 8.25 8.54 11.52
CA GLU A 279 8.97 9.02 10.33
C GLU A 279 10.06 8.04 9.88
N SER A 280 10.77 7.42 10.82
CA SER A 280 11.76 6.40 10.51
C SER A 280 11.12 5.18 9.85
N ALA A 281 9.96 4.75 10.36
CA ALA A 281 9.21 3.63 9.80
C ALA A 281 8.68 3.96 8.39
N SER A 282 8.16 5.17 8.17
CA SER A 282 7.70 5.58 6.84
C SER A 282 8.86 5.69 5.85
N LEU A 283 10.03 6.21 6.25
CA LEU A 283 11.20 6.23 5.37
C LEU A 283 11.72 4.82 5.06
N LEU A 284 11.75 3.92 6.04
CA LEU A 284 12.15 2.54 5.82
C LEU A 284 11.24 1.85 4.79
N LEU A 285 9.93 2.00 4.95
CA LEU A 285 8.94 1.40 4.03
C LEU A 285 8.98 2.07 2.65
N GLY A 286 9.12 3.39 2.58
CA GLY A 286 9.24 4.14 1.33
C GLY A 286 10.51 3.78 0.57
N CYS A 287 11.67 3.83 1.21
CA CYS A 287 12.95 3.47 0.60
C CYS A 287 13.05 1.97 0.27
N GLY A 288 12.53 1.09 1.13
CA GLY A 288 12.48 -0.35 0.86
C GLY A 288 11.59 -0.67 -0.35
N SER A 289 10.48 0.04 -0.49
CA SER A 289 9.60 -0.09 -1.66
C SER A 289 10.23 0.51 -2.93
N LEU A 290 10.96 1.62 -2.84
CA LEU A 290 11.75 2.16 -3.95
C LEU A 290 12.88 1.21 -4.38
N ALA A 291 13.49 0.49 -3.45
CA ALA A 291 14.51 -0.50 -3.78
C ALA A 291 13.96 -1.59 -4.71
N LEU A 292 12.68 -1.98 -4.56
CA LEU A 292 12.04 -2.89 -5.52
C LEU A 292 11.98 -2.32 -6.94
N VAL A 293 11.77 -1.01 -7.09
CA VAL A 293 11.76 -0.34 -8.39
C VAL A 293 13.13 -0.50 -9.08
N VAL A 294 14.22 -0.50 -8.33
CA VAL A 294 15.57 -0.65 -8.88
C VAL A 294 15.95 -2.12 -9.10
N LEU A 295 15.51 -2.99 -8.20
CA LEU A 295 15.90 -4.41 -8.20
C LEU A 295 15.03 -5.29 -9.10
N HIS A 296 13.81 -4.84 -9.45
CA HIS A 296 12.91 -5.62 -10.28
C HIS A 296 13.40 -5.65 -11.74
N PRO A 297 13.46 -6.82 -12.41
CA PRO A 297 13.96 -6.92 -13.78
C PRO A 297 13.11 -6.13 -14.81
N HIS A 298 11.84 -5.91 -14.49
CA HIS A 298 10.90 -5.10 -15.28
C HIS A 298 10.27 -4.03 -14.41
N PRO A 299 10.92 -2.88 -14.22
CA PRO A 299 10.40 -1.88 -13.32
C PRO A 299 9.23 -1.17 -13.99
N TRP A 300 8.03 -1.70 -13.82
CA TRP A 300 6.83 -1.13 -14.41
C TRP A 300 6.43 0.16 -13.69
N PRO A 301 5.83 1.15 -14.40
CA PRO A 301 5.37 2.42 -13.83
C PRO A 301 4.57 2.31 -12.53
N TYR A 302 3.81 1.23 -12.39
CA TYR A 302 2.98 0.98 -11.23
C TYR A 302 3.73 0.69 -9.94
N LEU A 303 4.98 0.23 -10.02
CA LEU A 303 5.82 0.02 -8.84
C LEU A 303 6.07 1.31 -8.07
N LEU A 304 5.91 2.47 -8.73
CA LEU A 304 5.97 3.78 -8.11
C LEU A 304 4.79 4.07 -7.16
N ALA A 305 3.67 3.35 -7.28
CA ALA A 305 2.53 3.48 -6.38
C ALA A 305 2.85 2.98 -4.96
N VAL A 306 3.64 1.92 -4.86
CA VAL A 306 3.96 1.24 -3.58
C VAL A 306 4.68 2.15 -2.57
N PRO A 307 5.76 2.88 -2.93
CA PRO A 307 6.42 3.77 -1.99
C PRO A 307 5.62 5.05 -1.66
N ALA A 308 4.63 5.42 -2.48
CA ALA A 308 4.02 6.74 -2.44
C ALA A 308 3.40 7.14 -1.08
N PRO A 309 2.59 6.30 -0.40
CA PRO A 309 2.07 6.62 0.93
C PRO A 309 3.14 6.98 1.94
N PHE A 310 4.24 6.22 1.94
CA PHE A 310 5.25 6.32 2.98
C PHE A 310 6.16 7.52 2.75
N LEU A 311 6.44 7.84 1.49
CA LEU A 311 7.15 9.06 1.10
C LEU A 311 6.30 10.32 1.37
N ALA A 312 4.98 10.26 1.14
CA ALA A 312 4.06 11.34 1.49
C ALA A 312 3.99 11.57 3.01
N ILE A 313 3.95 10.50 3.81
CA ILE A 313 4.00 10.58 5.28
C ILE A 313 5.32 11.21 5.73
N ALA A 314 6.46 10.76 5.18
CA ALA A 314 7.77 11.32 5.51
C ALA A 314 7.86 12.81 5.16
N LEU A 315 7.36 13.21 3.98
CA LEU A 315 7.30 14.61 3.56
C LEU A 315 6.41 15.45 4.48
N ALA A 316 5.27 14.91 4.92
CA ALA A 316 4.33 15.60 5.81
C ALA A 316 4.96 15.97 7.16
N HIS A 317 5.89 15.17 7.69
CA HIS A 317 6.66 15.50 8.90
C HIS A 317 7.57 16.73 8.72
N ARG A 318 7.92 17.06 7.47
CA ARG A 318 8.87 18.12 7.12
C ARG A 318 8.21 19.41 6.66
N LEU A 319 6.89 19.43 6.55
CA LEU A 319 6.18 20.65 6.20
C LEU A 319 6.31 21.69 7.33
N PRO A 320 6.66 22.95 7.00
CA PRO A 320 6.65 24.00 8.00
C PRO A 320 5.20 24.32 8.41
N PRO A 321 4.93 24.66 9.69
CA PRO A 321 3.58 24.89 10.22
C PRO A 321 2.74 25.93 9.45
N ARG A 322 3.40 26.87 8.78
CA ARG A 322 2.76 27.91 7.95
C ARG A 322 2.43 27.43 6.54
N ALA A 323 3.23 26.53 5.95
CA ALA A 323 2.97 25.95 4.63
C ALA A 323 1.88 24.88 4.66
N GLU A 324 1.66 24.23 5.81
CA GLU A 324 0.64 23.19 6.00
C GLU A 324 -0.77 23.63 5.58
N ARG A 325 -1.12 24.91 5.71
CA ARG A 325 -2.48 25.40 5.41
C ARG A 325 -2.71 25.68 3.93
N GLY A 326 -1.78 26.40 3.29
CA GLY A 326 -1.86 26.71 1.86
C GLY A 326 -1.56 25.49 0.99
N ALA A 327 -0.57 24.68 1.37
CA ALA A 327 -0.23 23.47 0.64
C ALA A 327 -1.36 22.44 0.68
N VAL A 328 -2.04 22.23 1.82
CA VAL A 328 -3.17 21.27 1.87
C VAL A 328 -4.31 21.70 0.94
N VAL A 329 -4.67 22.98 0.90
CA VAL A 329 -5.74 23.47 0.02
C VAL A 329 -5.35 23.32 -1.45
N VAL A 330 -4.13 23.71 -1.82
CA VAL A 330 -3.63 23.59 -3.20
C VAL A 330 -3.51 22.13 -3.63
N TRP A 331 -2.95 21.26 -2.79
CA TRP A 331 -2.75 19.86 -3.13
C TRP A 331 -4.04 19.05 -3.09
N ALA A 332 -5.00 19.37 -2.22
CA ALA A 332 -6.30 18.73 -2.24
C ALA A 332 -7.18 19.22 -3.40
N ALA A 333 -7.09 20.51 -3.75
CA ALA A 333 -7.72 21.02 -4.97
C ALA A 333 -7.09 20.37 -6.21
N ALA A 334 -5.76 20.26 -6.26
CA ALA A 334 -5.05 19.56 -7.31
C ALA A 334 -5.37 18.06 -7.33
N ALA A 335 -5.57 17.41 -6.17
CA ALA A 335 -6.02 16.03 -6.08
C ALA A 335 -7.41 15.90 -6.71
N ALA A 336 -8.37 16.70 -6.26
CA ALA A 336 -9.73 16.70 -6.76
C ALA A 336 -9.79 17.02 -8.27
N LEU A 337 -8.96 17.94 -8.76
CA LEU A 337 -8.85 18.31 -10.18
C LEU A 337 -8.14 17.23 -11.02
N ALA A 338 -7.01 16.70 -10.57
CA ALA A 338 -6.29 15.64 -11.26
C ALA A 338 -7.10 14.33 -11.31
N ILE A 339 -7.98 14.13 -10.33
CA ILE A 339 -8.98 13.05 -10.29
C ILE A 339 -10.12 13.32 -11.28
N GLY A 340 -10.57 14.57 -11.46
CA GLY A 340 -11.67 14.94 -12.37
C GLY A 340 -11.31 15.04 -13.86
N VAL A 341 -10.01 15.06 -14.20
CA VAL A 341 -9.52 15.23 -15.59
C VAL A 341 -9.04 13.90 -16.22
N GLN A 342 -9.03 12.80 -15.45
CA GLN A 342 -8.71 11.44 -15.93
C GLN A 342 -9.94 10.67 -16.40
#